data_AF-A0A1B3MPY6-F1
#
_entry.id   AF-A0A1B3MPY6-F1
#
_cell.length_a   1.000
_cell.length_b   1.000
_cell.length_c   1.000
_cell.angle_alpha   90.00
_cell.angle_beta   90.00
_cell.angle_gamma   90.00
#
_symmetry.space_group_name_H-M   'P 1'
#
loop_
_entity.id
_entity.type
_entity.pdbx_description
1 polymer ?
#
loop_
_entity_poly.entity_id
_entity_poly.type
_entity_poly.pdbx_seq_one_letter_code
_entity_poly.pdbx_strand_id
1 'polypeptide(L)'
;MPVEADVQPAVAAAVPGCEERGMPKDMASQLTALLRRLPDWMRRDIAATDPARRERAEEALHAMLLALIQGTAGSVSGQDG
;
A
#
# COMPACT_ATOMS: atom_id res chain seq x y z
N MET A 1 42.00 24.96 10.46
CA MET A 1 41.05 23.85 10.27
C MET A 1 40.29 24.10 8.96
N PRO A 2 40.58 23.40 7.84
CA PRO A 2 39.69 23.42 6.68
C PRO A 2 38.75 22.21 6.73
N VAL A 3 37.45 22.46 6.61
CA VAL A 3 36.42 21.44 6.40
C VAL A 3 36.32 21.19 4.90
N GLU A 4 36.95 20.13 4.40
CA GLU A 4 36.78 19.71 3.01
C GLU A 4 35.51 18.87 2.86
N ALA A 5 34.80 19.20 1.79
CA ALA A 5 33.54 18.63 1.37
C ALA A 5 33.71 17.18 0.91
N ASP A 6 32.97 16.27 1.54
CA ASP A 6 32.73 14.93 1.00
C ASP A 6 31.28 14.90 0.45
N VAL A 7 31.14 15.33 -0.80
CA VAL A 7 29.96 15.00 -1.61
C VAL A 7 30.16 13.56 -2.04
N GLN A 8 29.33 12.66 -1.50
CA GLN A 8 29.21 11.29 -1.99
C GLN A 8 28.16 11.26 -3.09
N PRO A 9 28.53 11.04 -4.36
CA PRO A 9 27.63 10.48 -5.34
C PRO A 9 27.80 8.95 -5.37
N ALA A 10 26.76 8.27 -5.83
CA ALA A 10 26.70 6.84 -6.14
C ALA A 10 26.41 5.90 -4.95
N VAL A 11 25.18 5.40 -4.91
CA VAL A 11 24.91 4.17 -5.66
C VAL A 11 23.41 3.99 -5.83
N ALA A 12 22.96 4.18 -7.07
CA ALA A 12 21.73 3.61 -7.56
C ALA A 12 21.90 2.09 -7.60
N ALA A 13 21.67 1.43 -6.47
CA ALA A 13 21.46 -0.01 -6.44
C ALA A 13 19.97 -0.25 -6.60
N ALA A 14 19.53 -0.23 -7.85
CA ALA A 14 18.32 -0.94 -8.23
C ALA A 14 18.44 -2.36 -7.68
N VAL A 15 17.45 -2.80 -6.93
CA VAL A 15 17.28 -4.20 -6.53
C VAL A 15 16.32 -4.81 -7.55
N PRO A 16 16.79 -5.46 -8.63
CA PRO A 16 15.94 -6.31 -9.45
C PRO A 16 15.96 -7.69 -8.80
N GLY A 17 15.01 -7.93 -7.89
CA GLY A 17 15.00 -9.17 -7.14
C GLY A 17 13.77 -9.33 -6.25
N CYS A 18 12.63 -8.75 -6.63
CA CYS A 18 11.36 -9.21 -6.11
C CYS A 18 10.87 -10.33 -7.04
N GLU A 19 11.41 -11.54 -6.85
CA GLU A 19 10.71 -12.76 -7.29
C GLU A 19 9.43 -12.85 -6.45
N GLU A 20 8.41 -12.11 -6.91
CA GLU A 20 7.04 -12.23 -6.47
C GLU A 20 6.56 -13.63 -6.86
N ARG A 21 6.71 -14.54 -5.91
CA ARG A 21 5.91 -15.76 -5.81
C ARG A 21 4.45 -15.33 -5.95
N GLY A 22 3.93 -15.49 -7.17
CA GLY A 22 2.84 -14.67 -7.72
C GLY A 22 1.71 -14.40 -6.74
N MET A 23 1.73 -13.22 -6.12
CA MET A 23 0.46 -12.54 -5.86
C MET A 23 -0.19 -12.40 -7.24
N PRO A 24 -1.46 -12.78 -7.39
CA PRO A 24 -2.16 -12.54 -8.64
C PRO A 24 -1.96 -11.06 -8.95
N LYS A 25 -1.34 -10.74 -10.11
CA LYS A 25 -1.06 -9.37 -10.55
C LYS A 25 -2.30 -8.47 -10.41
N ASP A 26 -3.46 -9.10 -10.51
CA ASP A 26 -4.77 -8.54 -10.25
C ASP A 26 -4.94 -8.03 -8.81
N MET A 27 -4.59 -8.81 -7.79
CA MET A 27 -4.70 -8.42 -6.37
C MET A 27 -3.76 -7.27 -5.99
N ALA A 28 -2.51 -7.28 -6.48
CA ALA A 28 -1.58 -6.18 -6.26
C ALA A 28 -2.07 -4.87 -6.92
N SER A 29 -2.67 -4.99 -8.12
CA SER A 29 -3.29 -3.86 -8.82
C SER A 29 -4.55 -3.36 -8.10
N GLN A 30 -5.39 -4.27 -7.60
CA GLN A 30 -6.58 -3.96 -6.81
C GLN A 30 -6.23 -3.28 -5.48
N LEU A 31 -5.22 -3.77 -4.76
CA LEU A 31 -4.66 -3.12 -3.57
C LEU A 31 -4.16 -1.72 -3.89
N THR A 32 -3.41 -1.56 -4.99
CA THR A 32 -2.92 -0.24 -5.41
C THR A 32 -4.08 0.71 -5.74
N ALA A 33 -5.14 0.21 -6.39
CA ALA A 33 -6.34 0.99 -6.68
C ALA A 33 -7.11 1.36 -5.40
N LEU A 34 -7.22 0.45 -4.44
CA LEU A 34 -7.79 0.70 -3.11
C LEU A 34 -7.00 1.80 -2.39
N LEU A 35 -5.66 1.67 -2.39
CA LEU A 35 -4.76 2.64 -1.78
C LEU A 35 -4.86 4.02 -2.43
N ARG A 36 -5.01 4.09 -3.76
CA ARG A 36 -5.27 5.36 -4.46
C ARG A 36 -6.60 5.98 -4.08
N ARG A 37 -7.62 5.17 -3.77
CA ARG A 37 -8.95 5.61 -3.35
C ARG A 37 -9.07 5.87 -1.85
N LEU A 38 -7.98 5.77 -1.08
CA LEU A 38 -8.03 6.05 0.35
C LEU A 38 -8.55 7.48 0.62
N PRO A 39 -9.52 7.64 1.55
CA PRO A 39 -10.00 8.95 1.94
C PRO A 39 -8.90 9.83 2.55
N ASP A 40 -8.95 11.14 2.31
CA ASP A 40 -8.00 12.11 2.87
C ASP A 40 -7.94 12.07 4.40
N TRP A 41 -9.07 11.87 5.07
CA TRP A 41 -9.11 11.76 6.53
C TRP A 41 -8.30 10.55 7.04
N MET A 42 -8.36 9.41 6.33
CA MET A 42 -7.65 8.19 6.70
C MET A 42 -6.15 8.32 6.45
N ARG A 43 -5.75 8.99 5.37
CA ARG A 43 -4.33 9.33 5.10
C ARG A 43 -3.74 10.21 6.20
N ARG A 44 -4.50 11.21 6.66
CA ARG A 44 -4.10 12.12 7.75
C ARG A 44 -4.01 11.40 9.10
N ASP A 45 -4.95 10.51 9.38
CA ASP A 45 -4.99 9.77 10.64
C ASP A 45 -3.91 8.67 10.70
N ILE A 46 -3.55 8.01 9.58
CA ILE A 46 -2.38 7.11 9.51
C ILE A 46 -1.08 7.87 9.75
N ALA A 47 -0.97 9.09 9.22
CA ALA A 47 0.20 9.95 9.40
C ALA A 47 0.21 10.69 10.76
N ALA A 48 -0.85 10.54 11.57
CA ALA A 48 -0.94 11.20 12.86
C ALA A 48 0.03 10.55 13.86
N THR A 49 0.65 11.39 14.70
CA THR A 49 1.47 10.92 15.84
C THR A 49 0.61 10.35 16.97
N ASP A 50 -0.69 10.66 16.96
CA ASP A 50 -1.64 10.20 17.95
C ASP A 50 -2.01 8.72 17.72
N PRO A 51 -1.77 7.83 18.72
CA PRO A 51 -1.97 6.39 18.54
C PRO A 51 -3.44 6.03 18.36
N ALA A 52 -4.38 6.73 18.99
CA ALA A 52 -5.80 6.44 18.88
C ALA A 52 -6.36 6.79 17.49
N ARG A 53 -5.89 7.90 16.89
CA ARG A 53 -6.22 8.25 15.51
C ARG A 53 -5.66 7.23 14.52
N ARG A 54 -4.42 6.81 14.73
CA ARG A 54 -3.77 5.81 13.89
C ARG A 54 -4.50 4.47 13.94
N GLU A 55 -4.84 3.99 15.14
CA GLU A 55 -5.61 2.76 15.35
C GLU A 55 -6.96 2.81 14.61
N ARG A 56 -7.71 3.92 14.73
CA ARG A 56 -8.97 4.10 14.00
C ARG A 56 -8.80 3.99 12.49
N ALA A 57 -7.72 4.56 11.94
CA ALA A 57 -7.46 4.51 10.51
C ALA A 57 -7.01 3.12 10.06
N GLU A 58 -6.24 2.41 10.89
CA GLU A 58 -5.84 1.02 10.65
C GLU A 58 -7.05 0.08 10.69
N GLU A 59 -7.97 0.23 11.65
CA GLU A 59 -9.24 -0.51 11.74
C GLU A 59 -10.11 -0.29 10.48
N ALA A 60 -10.24 0.95 10.04
CA ALA A 60 -10.99 1.28 8.83
C ALA A 60 -10.33 0.71 7.56
N LEU A 61 -8.99 0.77 7.48
CA LEU A 61 -8.24 0.15 6.40
C LEU A 61 -8.40 -1.37 6.41
N HIS A 62 -8.40 -2.00 7.58
CA HIS A 62 -8.62 -3.43 7.75
C HIS A 62 -10.02 -3.82 7.22
N ALA A 63 -11.07 -3.08 7.58
CA ALA A 63 -12.41 -3.33 7.07
C ALA A 63 -12.49 -3.20 5.54
N MET A 64 -11.81 -2.20 4.95
CA MET A 64 -11.74 -2.03 3.49
C MET A 64 -10.97 -3.17 2.80
N LEU A 65 -9.89 -3.65 3.41
CA LEU A 65 -9.11 -4.80 2.90
C LEU A 65 -9.91 -6.09 2.99
N LEU A 66 -10.62 -6.33 4.10
CA LEU A 66 -11.53 -7.47 4.24
C LEU A 66 -12.66 -7.42 3.21
N ALA A 67 -13.22 -6.24 2.93
CA ALA A 67 -14.23 -6.08 1.89
C ALA A 67 -13.67 -6.36 0.49
N LEU A 68 -12.41 -6.00 0.22
CA LEU A 68 -11.73 -6.33 -1.03
C LEU A 68 -11.52 -7.84 -1.16
N ILE A 69 -10.97 -8.49 -0.13
CA ILE A 69 -10.70 -9.93 -0.13
C ILE A 69 -12.00 -10.73 -0.25
N GLN A 70 -13.04 -10.36 0.51
CA GLN A 70 -14.35 -11.01 0.43
C GLN A 70 -15.08 -10.69 -0.89
N GLY A 71 -14.94 -9.47 -1.40
CA GLY A 71 -15.47 -9.06 -2.70
C GLY A 71 -14.80 -9.81 -3.87
N THR A 72 -13.51 -10.10 -3.78
CA THR A 72 -12.82 -10.99 -4.74
C THR A 72 -13.28 -12.44 -4.66
N ALA A 73 -13.70 -12.91 -3.48
CA ALA A 73 -14.28 -14.25 -3.32
C ALA A 73 -15.73 -14.35 -3.84
N GLY A 74 -16.43 -13.21 -3.99
CA GLY A 74 -17.79 -13.13 -4.54
C GLY A 74 -17.87 -12.75 -6.03
N SER A 75 -16.76 -12.34 -6.64
CA SER A 75 -16.73 -11.86 -8.04
C SER A 75 -16.20 -12.93 -9.02
N VAL A 76 -16.68 -14.17 -8.89
CA VAL A 76 -16.49 -15.25 -9.89
C VAL A 76 -17.82 -15.96 -10.19
N SER A 77 -18.89 -15.18 -10.39
CA SER A 77 -20.12 -15.73 -10.95
C SER A 77 -20.89 -14.62 -11.64
N GLY A 78 -21.03 -14.71 -12.97
CA GLY A 78 -21.86 -13.80 -13.75
C GLY A 78 -21.20 -13.20 -14.98
N GLN A 79 -20.60 -14.03 -15.84
CA GLN A 79 -20.44 -13.64 -17.24
C GLN A 79 -20.63 -14.84 -18.15
N ASP A 80 -21.89 -15.28 -18.24
CA ASP A 80 -22.43 -16.04 -19.38
C ASP A 80 -23.87 -15.55 -19.57
N GLY A 81 -24.14 -14.96 -20.74
CA GLY A 81 -25.42 -14.39 -21.15
C GLY A 81 -25.32 -13.78 -22.54
#